data_AF-A0A7V6PB57-F1
#
_entry.id   AF-A0A7V6PB57-F1
#
_cell.length_a   1.000
_cell.length_b   1.000
_cell.length_c   1.000
_cell.angle_alpha   90.00
_cell.angle_beta   90.00
_cell.angle_gamma   90.00
#
_symmetry.space_group_name_H-M   'P 1'
#
loop_
_entity.id
_entity.type
_entity.pdbx_description
1 polymer ?
#
loop_
_entity_poly.entity_id
_entity_poly.type
_entity_poly.pdbx_seq_one_letter_code
_entity_poly.pdbx_strand_id
1 'polypeptide(L)'
;MSFFLVLVSIVAIGLIGFFIGRQRAVALDKAQSASAKASPTEKMHSRPHYHGWWVFLVSALPAILFLAIWAVGTSVYLDHSATARLPDAVEEGSFTNRSLQLGMVRGLAGGLDRLTPAELENFPSNYQDARTLLGEKGVALATEGQDYMVPIALYLKKATALTHTIGSAVSLVIAVAGLIFGLSTISRRMRARNNVERI
;
A
#
# COMPACT_ATOMS: atom_id res chain seq x y z
N MET A 1 4.19 -3.70 6.71
CA MET A 1 2.88 -3.37 7.32
C MET A 1 1.79 -4.08 6.52
N SER A 2 0.69 -4.51 7.16
CA SER A 2 -0.45 -5.07 6.41
C SER A 2 -1.05 -4.00 5.50
N PHE A 3 -1.50 -4.40 4.30
CA PHE A 3 -2.23 -3.53 3.37
C PHE A 3 -3.36 -2.76 4.07
N PHE A 4 -4.11 -3.45 4.92
CA PHE A 4 -5.19 -2.86 5.70
C PHE A 4 -4.72 -1.74 6.62
N LEU A 5 -3.58 -1.93 7.30
CA LEU A 5 -3.01 -0.90 8.18
C LEU A 5 -2.56 0.32 7.41
N VAL A 6 -2.01 0.15 6.20
CA VAL A 6 -1.62 1.28 5.34
C VAL A 6 -2.87 2.03 4.89
N LEU A 7 -3.92 1.33 4.45
CA LEU A 7 -5.18 1.94 4.04
C LEU A 7 -5.81 2.75 5.18
N VAL A 8 -5.91 2.15 6.38
CA VAL A 8 -6.41 2.84 7.59
C VAL A 8 -5.56 4.06 7.91
N SER A 9 -4.23 3.95 7.78
CA SER A 9 -3.32 5.08 8.04
C SER A 9 -3.53 6.23 7.05
N ILE A 10 -3.72 5.93 5.75
CA ILE A 10 -4.02 6.93 4.73
C ILE A 10 -5.34 7.65 5.06
N VAL A 11 -6.39 6.89 5.39
CA VAL A 11 -7.70 7.46 5.77
C VAL A 11 -7.57 8.30 7.04
N ALA A 12 -6.82 7.84 8.04
CA ALA A 12 -6.58 8.59 9.28
C ALA A 12 -5.85 9.91 8.99
N ILE A 13 -4.81 9.92 8.15
CA ILE A 13 -4.11 11.14 7.70
C ILE A 13 -5.10 12.09 7.03
N GLY A 14 -5.92 11.58 6.10
CA GLY A 14 -6.96 12.37 5.44
C GLY A 14 -7.96 12.97 6.43
N LEU A 15 -8.43 12.20 7.41
CA LEU A 15 -9.37 12.66 8.44
C LEU A 15 -8.75 13.73 9.35
N ILE A 16 -7.49 13.56 9.74
CA ILE A 16 -6.75 14.61 10.47
C ILE A 16 -6.69 15.88 9.61
N GLY A 17 -6.35 15.74 8.33
CA GLY A 17 -6.35 16.84 7.36
C GLY A 17 -7.72 17.51 7.23
N PHE A 18 -8.81 16.76 7.25
CA PHE A 18 -10.18 17.28 7.24
C PHE A 18 -10.44 18.23 8.42
N PHE A 19 -10.13 17.79 9.64
CA PHE A 19 -10.39 18.58 10.84
C PHE A 19 -9.52 19.83 10.87
N ILE A 20 -8.22 19.71 10.54
CA ILE A 20 -7.29 20.85 10.47
C ILE A 20 -7.76 21.85 9.40
N GLY A 21 -8.10 21.37 8.20
CA GLY A 21 -8.56 22.21 7.09
C GLY A 21 -9.85 22.95 7.42
N ARG A 22 -10.81 22.26 8.04
CA ARG A 22 -12.05 22.87 8.53
C ARG A 22 -11.77 23.94 9.59
N GLN A 23 -10.93 23.66 10.58
CA GLN A 23 -10.59 24.61 11.63
C GLN A 23 -9.88 25.86 11.07
N ARG A 24 -8.96 25.68 10.12
CA ARG A 24 -8.28 26.78 9.44
C ARG A 24 -9.25 27.68 8.70
N ALA A 25 -10.23 27.11 8.00
CA ALA A 25 -11.26 27.88 7.32
C ALA A 25 -12.15 28.67 8.32
N VAL A 26 -12.57 28.05 9.43
CA VAL A 26 -13.31 28.75 10.50
C VAL A 26 -12.50 29.92 11.08
N ALA A 27 -11.21 29.73 11.32
CA ALA A 27 -10.33 30.77 11.85
C ALA A 27 -10.20 31.96 10.88
N LEU A 28 -10.08 31.69 9.58
CA LEU A 28 -10.03 32.73 8.54
C LEU A 28 -11.34 33.54 8.46
N ASP A 29 -12.48 32.87 8.62
CA ASP A 29 -13.81 33.50 8.63
C ASP A 29 -14.00 34.38 9.88
N LYS A 30 -13.62 33.88 11.07
CA LYS A 30 -13.68 34.65 12.33
C LYS A 30 -12.75 35.86 12.34
N ALA A 31 -11.53 35.72 11.82
CA ALA A 31 -10.58 36.82 11.70
C ALA A 31 -11.12 37.98 10.84
N GLN A 32 -11.97 37.68 9.86
CA GLN A 32 -12.70 38.71 9.09
C GLN A 32 -13.71 39.45 9.96
N SER A 33 -14.54 38.74 10.74
CA SER A 33 -15.54 39.36 11.60
C SER A 33 -14.92 40.31 12.64
N ALA A 34 -13.73 39.98 13.14
CA ALA A 34 -12.98 40.84 14.06
C ALA A 34 -12.31 42.04 13.37
N SER A 35 -11.90 41.89 12.10
CA SER A 35 -11.27 42.94 11.29
C SER A 35 -12.26 43.90 10.60
N ALA A 36 -13.57 43.66 10.73
CA ALA A 36 -14.64 44.39 10.04
C ALA A 36 -14.77 45.88 10.40
N LYS A 37 -13.85 46.45 11.20
CA LYS A 37 -13.66 47.91 11.36
C LYS A 37 -12.83 48.56 10.25
N ALA A 38 -12.23 47.81 9.32
CA ALA A 38 -11.45 48.38 8.22
C ALA A 38 -11.70 47.64 6.88
N SER A 39 -12.45 48.32 5.98
CA SER A 39 -12.57 48.06 4.53
C SER A 39 -13.27 46.75 4.08
N PRO A 40 -13.90 46.73 2.88
CA PRO A 40 -14.63 45.57 2.37
C PRO A 40 -13.65 44.49 1.92
N THR A 41 -13.16 43.70 2.86
CA THR A 41 -12.32 42.53 2.54
C THR A 41 -13.20 41.33 2.13
N GLU A 42 -12.71 40.61 1.12
CA GLU A 42 -13.40 39.55 0.38
C GLU A 42 -13.85 38.39 1.30
N LYS A 43 -15.16 38.11 1.32
CA LYS A 43 -15.80 37.03 2.10
C LYS A 43 -15.33 35.66 1.60
N MET A 44 -15.28 34.66 2.50
CA MET A 44 -14.96 33.29 2.11
C MET A 44 -16.03 32.71 1.16
N HIS A 45 -15.61 32.21 0.00
CA HIS A 45 -16.54 31.71 -1.03
C HIS A 45 -17.07 30.29 -0.78
N SER A 46 -16.55 29.56 0.21
CA SER A 46 -16.95 28.18 0.50
C SER A 46 -17.12 27.98 2.00
N ARG A 47 -18.07 27.12 2.38
CA ARG A 47 -18.29 26.78 3.80
C ARG A 47 -17.06 26.02 4.34
N PRO A 48 -16.69 26.18 5.62
CA PRO A 48 -15.52 25.51 6.20
C PRO A 48 -15.46 24.00 6.02
N HIS A 49 -16.62 23.34 5.97
CA HIS A 49 -16.73 21.91 5.72
C HIS A 49 -16.17 21.47 4.36
N TYR A 50 -16.33 22.28 3.30
CA TYR A 50 -15.78 21.96 1.98
C TYR A 50 -14.26 22.05 1.93
N HIS A 51 -13.64 22.93 2.73
CA HIS A 51 -12.18 22.97 2.85
C HIS A 51 -11.65 21.72 3.55
N GLY A 52 -12.34 21.20 4.56
CA GLY A 52 -12.01 19.92 5.18
C GLY A 52 -12.09 18.77 4.17
N TRP A 53 -13.20 18.64 3.44
CA TRP A 53 -13.35 17.59 2.41
C TRP A 53 -12.34 17.71 1.30
N TRP A 54 -12.01 18.92 0.86
CA TRP A 54 -10.96 19.13 -0.11
C TRP A 54 -9.63 18.53 0.35
N VAL A 55 -9.17 18.87 1.56
CA VAL A 55 -7.91 18.35 2.13
C VAL A 55 -7.95 16.83 2.24
N PHE A 56 -9.07 16.27 2.73
CA PHE A 56 -9.26 14.83 2.81
C PHE A 56 -9.09 14.16 1.44
N LEU A 57 -9.79 14.65 0.42
CA LEU A 57 -9.84 14.03 -0.89
C LEU A 57 -8.48 14.08 -1.58
N VAL A 58 -7.81 15.24 -1.60
CA VAL A 58 -6.50 15.37 -2.25
C VAL A 58 -5.37 14.67 -1.50
N SER A 59 -5.57 14.34 -0.21
CA SER A 59 -4.67 13.50 0.58
C SER A 59 -4.94 12.01 0.36
N ALA A 60 -6.17 11.57 0.60
CA ALA A 60 -6.50 10.15 0.65
C ALA A 60 -6.67 9.51 -0.73
N LEU A 61 -7.37 10.15 -1.67
CA LEU A 61 -7.71 9.52 -2.95
C LEU A 61 -6.47 9.16 -3.80
N PRO A 62 -5.51 10.08 -4.03
CA PRO A 62 -4.32 9.74 -4.82
C PRO A 62 -3.48 8.63 -4.17
N ALA A 63 -3.38 8.63 -2.84
CA ALA A 63 -2.64 7.62 -2.10
C ALA A 63 -3.32 6.24 -2.16
N ILE A 64 -4.65 6.18 -2.02
CA ILE A 64 -5.43 4.95 -2.14
C ILE A 64 -5.34 4.40 -3.57
N LEU A 65 -5.48 5.27 -4.58
CA LEU A 65 -5.38 4.87 -5.98
C LEU A 65 -4.00 4.30 -6.30
N PHE A 66 -2.93 4.98 -5.85
CA PHE A 66 -1.57 4.47 -5.98
C PHE A 66 -1.41 3.12 -5.29
N LEU A 67 -1.86 2.99 -4.04
CA LEU A 67 -1.76 1.74 -3.27
C LEU A 67 -2.46 0.58 -3.99
N ALA A 68 -3.64 0.82 -4.57
CA ALA A 68 -4.39 -0.18 -5.33
C ALA A 68 -3.64 -0.61 -6.61
N ILE A 69 -3.17 0.36 -7.41
CA ILE A 69 -2.40 0.10 -8.63
C ILE A 69 -1.11 -0.65 -8.29
N TRP A 70 -0.40 -0.24 -7.24
CA TRP A 70 0.83 -0.87 -6.78
C TRP A 70 0.60 -2.31 -6.33
N ALA A 71 -0.49 -2.61 -5.63
CA ALA A 71 -0.83 -3.95 -5.20
C ALA A 71 -1.06 -4.89 -6.40
N VAL A 72 -1.80 -4.43 -7.40
CA VAL A 72 -2.02 -5.18 -8.65
C VAL A 72 -0.70 -5.39 -9.39
N GLY A 73 0.09 -4.33 -9.56
CA GLY A 73 1.40 -4.40 -10.22
C GLY A 73 2.37 -5.33 -9.51
N THR A 74 2.36 -5.35 -8.17
CA THR A 74 3.17 -6.26 -7.35
C THR A 74 2.77 -7.71 -7.59
N SER A 75 1.47 -8.02 -7.62
CA SER A 75 1.01 -9.39 -7.90
C SER A 75 1.47 -9.88 -9.28
N VAL A 76 1.33 -9.05 -10.31
CA VAL A 76 1.75 -9.37 -11.68
C VAL A 76 3.28 -9.53 -11.75
N TYR A 77 4.03 -8.63 -11.11
CA TYR A 77 5.48 -8.68 -11.09
C TYR A 77 6.01 -9.94 -10.41
N LEU A 78 5.45 -10.31 -9.24
CA LEU A 78 5.86 -11.50 -8.50
C LEU A 78 5.55 -12.78 -9.27
N ASP A 79 4.40 -12.83 -9.96
CA ASP A 79 4.03 -13.99 -10.77
C ASP A 79 4.97 -14.20 -11.97
N HIS A 80 5.24 -13.15 -12.73
CA HIS A 80 6.21 -13.20 -13.82
C HIS A 80 7.61 -13.55 -13.31
N SER A 81 8.01 -12.98 -12.18
CA SER A 81 9.34 -13.25 -11.60
C SER A 81 9.48 -14.68 -11.06
N ALA A 82 8.40 -15.28 -10.57
CA ALA A 82 8.39 -16.70 -10.18
C ALA A 82 8.51 -17.59 -11.42
N THR A 83 7.71 -17.28 -12.44
CA THR A 83 7.63 -18.06 -13.69
C THR A 83 8.97 -18.06 -14.44
N ALA A 84 9.63 -16.91 -14.54
CA ALA A 84 10.93 -16.76 -15.21
C ALA A 84 12.11 -17.43 -14.48
N ARG A 85 11.88 -17.96 -13.27
CA ARG A 85 12.90 -18.68 -12.47
C ARG A 85 12.69 -20.18 -12.43
N LEU A 86 11.61 -20.68 -13.04
CA LEU A 86 11.41 -22.12 -13.20
C LEU A 86 12.45 -22.67 -14.20
N PRO A 87 12.95 -23.90 -14.01
CA PRO A 87 13.85 -24.54 -14.97
C PRO A 87 13.19 -24.73 -16.35
N ASP A 88 13.97 -24.62 -17.43
CA ASP A 88 13.50 -24.76 -18.82
C ASP A 88 12.78 -26.11 -19.08
N ALA A 89 13.23 -27.19 -18.42
CA ALA A 89 12.58 -28.50 -18.48
C ALA A 89 11.12 -28.52 -17.97
N VAL A 90 10.72 -27.51 -17.20
CA VAL A 90 9.32 -27.28 -16.77
C VAL A 90 8.57 -26.45 -17.80
N GLU A 91 9.25 -25.54 -18.51
CA GLU A 91 8.63 -24.72 -19.56
C GLU A 91 8.15 -25.55 -20.76
N GLU A 92 8.84 -26.66 -21.06
CA GLU A 92 8.45 -27.63 -22.09
C GLU A 92 7.31 -28.58 -21.65
N GLY A 93 6.95 -28.58 -20.36
CA GLY A 93 5.86 -29.39 -19.81
C GLY A 93 4.46 -28.83 -20.07
N SER A 94 3.43 -29.62 -19.81
CA SER A 94 2.02 -29.18 -19.89
C SER A 94 1.74 -27.98 -18.95
N PHE A 95 0.89 -27.04 -19.39
CA PHE A 95 0.42 -25.89 -18.60
C PHE A 95 -0.06 -26.27 -17.19
N THR A 96 -0.70 -27.44 -17.06
CA THR A 96 -1.18 -27.97 -15.77
C THR A 96 -0.03 -28.19 -14.79
N ASN A 97 1.08 -28.79 -15.23
CA ASN A 97 2.25 -29.06 -14.39
C ASN A 97 2.91 -27.75 -13.93
N ARG A 98 2.98 -26.75 -14.83
CA ARG A 98 3.54 -25.44 -14.51
C ARG A 98 2.75 -24.72 -13.42
N SER A 99 1.41 -24.69 -13.55
CA SER A 99 0.53 -24.05 -12.57
C SER A 99 0.61 -24.70 -11.18
N LEU A 100 0.73 -26.05 -11.13
CA LEU A 100 0.91 -26.80 -9.89
C LEU A 100 2.23 -26.45 -9.21
N GLN A 101 3.32 -26.40 -9.97
CA GLN A 101 4.64 -26.06 -9.44
C GLN A 101 4.71 -24.62 -8.92
N LEU A 102 4.13 -23.65 -9.64
CA LEU A 102 3.98 -22.29 -9.14
C LEU A 102 3.16 -22.24 -7.85
N GLY A 103 2.09 -23.04 -7.76
CA GLY A 103 1.32 -23.21 -6.52
C GLY A 103 2.17 -23.71 -5.36
N MET A 104 3.01 -24.72 -5.59
CA MET A 104 3.94 -25.25 -4.58
C MET A 104 4.98 -24.21 -4.14
N VAL A 105 5.56 -23.47 -5.08
CA VAL A 105 6.52 -22.38 -4.78
C VAL A 105 5.85 -21.29 -3.94
N ARG A 106 4.62 -20.89 -4.28
CA ARG A 106 3.85 -19.89 -3.51
C ARG A 106 3.48 -20.40 -2.12
N GLY A 107 3.07 -21.67 -2.00
CA GLY A 107 2.78 -22.31 -0.72
C GLY A 107 4.01 -22.36 0.18
N LEU A 108 5.17 -22.73 -0.39
CA LEU A 108 6.45 -22.69 0.29
C LEU A 108 6.79 -21.26 0.73
N ALA A 109 6.71 -20.28 -0.17
CA ALA A 109 6.99 -18.87 0.12
C ALA A 109 6.11 -18.31 1.24
N GLY A 110 4.80 -18.60 1.21
CA GLY A 110 3.88 -18.20 2.28
C GLY A 110 4.14 -18.91 3.61
N GLY A 111 4.61 -20.16 3.57
CA GLY A 111 5.04 -20.91 4.75
C GLY A 111 6.21 -20.24 5.46
N LEU A 112 7.14 -19.65 4.70
CA LEU A 112 8.30 -18.96 5.26
C LEU A 112 7.93 -17.80 6.19
N ASP A 113 6.74 -17.20 6.07
CA ASP A 113 6.28 -16.13 6.96
C ASP A 113 6.03 -16.61 8.41
N ARG A 114 5.99 -17.92 8.64
CA ARG A 114 5.89 -18.54 9.97
C ARG A 114 7.24 -18.73 10.66
N LEU A 115 8.34 -18.48 9.96
CA LEU A 115 9.69 -18.68 10.48
C LEU A 115 10.23 -17.42 11.14
N THR A 116 11.03 -17.63 12.18
CA THR A 116 11.85 -16.60 12.81
C THR A 116 13.02 -16.18 11.89
N PRO A 117 13.64 -15.00 12.13
CA PRO A 117 14.81 -14.58 11.37
C PRO A 117 15.97 -15.61 11.42
N ALA A 118 16.23 -16.20 12.59
CA ALA A 118 17.30 -17.18 12.77
C ALA A 118 17.05 -18.50 12.00
N GLU A 119 15.79 -18.94 11.95
CA GLU A 119 15.39 -20.12 11.15
C GLU A 119 15.50 -19.85 9.65
N LEU A 120 15.24 -18.61 9.22
CA LEU A 120 15.35 -18.23 7.80
C LEU A 120 16.80 -18.13 7.34
N GLU A 121 17.72 -17.71 8.22
CA GLU A 121 19.16 -17.67 7.93
C GLU A 121 19.74 -19.07 7.73
N ASN A 122 19.26 -20.04 8.50
CA ASN A 122 19.68 -21.44 8.43
C ASN A 122 18.68 -22.30 7.63
N PHE A 123 17.91 -21.68 6.73
CA PHE A 123 16.87 -22.39 6.00
C PHE A 123 17.49 -23.45 5.07
N PRO A 124 16.96 -24.68 5.04
CA PRO A 124 17.50 -25.75 4.20
C PRO A 124 17.48 -25.38 2.72
N SER A 125 18.48 -25.85 1.98
CA SER A 125 18.56 -25.67 0.52
C SER A 125 17.78 -26.72 -0.26
N ASN A 126 17.47 -27.86 0.35
CA ASN A 126 16.67 -28.92 -0.24
C ASN A 126 15.21 -28.86 0.20
N TYR A 127 14.32 -29.39 -0.62
CA TYR A 127 12.88 -29.28 -0.44
C TYR A 127 12.36 -30.16 0.71
N GLN A 128 12.91 -31.36 0.89
CA GLN A 128 12.42 -32.30 1.90
C GLN A 128 12.66 -31.81 3.33
N ASP A 129 13.83 -31.23 3.59
CA ASP A 129 14.15 -30.63 4.89
C ASP A 129 13.35 -29.34 5.10
N ALA A 130 13.21 -28.52 4.05
CA ALA A 130 12.35 -27.33 4.08
C ALA A 130 10.90 -27.69 4.42
N ARG A 131 10.37 -28.78 3.84
CA ARG A 131 9.04 -29.33 4.13
C ARG A 131 8.93 -29.84 5.55
N THR A 132 9.94 -30.54 6.05
CA THR A 132 9.96 -31.05 7.43
C THR A 132 9.91 -29.89 8.43
N LEU A 133 10.79 -28.91 8.26
CA LEU A 133 10.85 -27.71 9.10
C LEU A 133 9.54 -26.92 9.07
N LEU A 134 8.96 -26.70 7.89
CA LEU A 134 7.70 -25.98 7.76
C LEU A 134 6.51 -26.79 8.27
N GLY A 135 6.56 -28.12 8.17
CA GLY A 135 5.60 -29.05 8.77
C GLY A 135 5.53 -28.92 10.28
N GLU A 136 6.67 -28.77 10.97
CA GLU A 136 6.73 -28.48 12.41
C GLU A 136 6.05 -27.15 12.78
N LYS A 137 5.95 -26.21 11.84
CA LYS A 137 5.24 -24.94 12.00
C LYS A 137 3.76 -25.00 11.56
N GLY A 138 3.26 -26.21 11.26
CA GLY A 138 1.88 -26.43 10.82
C GLY A 138 1.61 -26.03 9.37
N VAL A 139 2.66 -25.92 8.54
CA VAL A 139 2.53 -25.64 7.10
C VAL A 139 2.66 -26.95 6.34
N ALA A 140 1.55 -27.41 5.75
CA ALA A 140 1.56 -28.61 4.91
C ALA A 140 2.05 -28.26 3.50
N LEU A 141 3.15 -28.88 3.07
CA LEU A 141 3.65 -28.81 1.70
C LEU A 141 3.50 -30.17 0.99
N ALA A 142 3.38 -30.12 -0.33
CA ALA A 142 3.29 -31.31 -1.18
C ALA A 142 4.51 -32.23 -1.01
N THR A 143 4.35 -33.53 -1.16
CA THR A 143 5.45 -34.51 -1.04
C THR A 143 6.36 -34.52 -2.26
N GLU A 144 5.81 -34.16 -3.43
CA GLU A 144 6.47 -34.24 -4.75
C GLU A 144 7.23 -32.96 -5.13
N GLY A 145 7.50 -32.07 -4.18
CA GLY A 145 8.24 -30.85 -4.46
C GLY A 145 9.71 -31.10 -4.77
N GLN A 146 10.33 -30.10 -5.38
CA GLN A 146 11.66 -30.17 -5.97
C GLN A 146 12.58 -29.13 -5.35
N ASP A 147 13.88 -29.44 -5.26
CA ASP A 147 14.86 -28.58 -4.58
C ASP A 147 14.98 -27.18 -5.21
N TYR A 148 14.80 -27.05 -6.53
CA TYR A 148 14.83 -25.75 -7.20
C TYR A 148 13.72 -24.79 -6.72
N MET A 149 12.65 -25.29 -6.08
CA MET A 149 11.55 -24.46 -5.59
C MET A 149 11.96 -23.61 -4.39
N VAL A 150 12.92 -24.09 -3.59
CA VAL A 150 13.42 -23.43 -2.38
C VAL A 150 14.02 -22.05 -2.66
N PRO A 151 15.01 -21.91 -3.55
CA PRO A 151 15.59 -20.59 -3.85
C PRO A 151 14.57 -19.64 -4.48
N ILE A 152 13.61 -20.14 -5.26
CA ILE A 152 12.53 -19.31 -5.84
C ILE A 152 11.61 -18.80 -4.74
N ALA A 153 11.21 -19.65 -3.79
CA ALA A 153 10.37 -19.24 -2.66
C ALA A 153 11.07 -18.23 -1.75
N LEU A 154 12.36 -18.42 -1.46
CA LEU A 154 13.18 -17.45 -0.72
C LEU A 154 13.27 -16.10 -1.45
N TYR A 155 13.43 -16.13 -2.77
CA TYR A 155 13.39 -14.92 -3.59
C TYR A 155 12.03 -14.23 -3.49
N LEU A 156 10.93 -14.97 -3.64
CA LEU A 156 9.58 -14.40 -3.56
C LEU A 156 9.29 -13.81 -2.17
N LYS A 157 9.73 -14.44 -1.08
CA LYS A 157 9.61 -13.86 0.26
C LYS A 157 10.29 -12.49 0.35
N LYS A 158 11.56 -12.41 -0.09
CA LYS A 158 12.33 -11.16 -0.06
C LYS A 158 11.69 -10.09 -0.96
N ALA A 159 11.30 -10.47 -2.18
CA ALA A 159 10.66 -9.57 -3.13
C ALA A 159 9.31 -9.05 -2.62
N THR A 160 8.49 -9.92 -2.01
CA THR A 160 7.21 -9.54 -1.41
C THR A 160 7.40 -8.56 -0.26
N ALA A 161 8.35 -8.83 0.65
CA ALA A 161 8.66 -7.92 1.76
C ALA A 161 9.11 -6.54 1.26
N LEU A 162 9.98 -6.50 0.26
CA LEU A 162 10.49 -5.26 -0.32
C LEU A 162 9.38 -4.47 -1.01
N THR A 163 8.63 -5.10 -1.92
CA THR A 163 7.55 -4.45 -2.68
C THR A 163 6.44 -3.93 -1.77
N HIS A 164 6.07 -4.66 -0.73
CA HIS A 164 5.14 -4.18 0.30
C HIS A 164 5.69 -2.99 1.07
N THR A 165 6.97 -3.01 1.43
CA THR A 165 7.60 -1.90 2.17
C THR A 165 7.65 -0.62 1.32
N ILE A 166 8.09 -0.74 0.06
CA ILE A 166 8.15 0.38 -0.88
C ILE A 166 6.74 0.93 -1.14
N GLY A 167 5.78 0.06 -1.48
CA GLY A 167 4.40 0.47 -1.73
C GLY A 167 3.79 1.20 -0.53
N SER A 168 4.02 0.68 0.68
CA SER A 168 3.56 1.32 1.93
C SER A 168 4.17 2.70 2.11
N ALA A 169 5.50 2.81 1.99
CA ALA A 169 6.22 4.07 2.19
C ALA A 169 5.78 5.13 1.17
N VAL A 170 5.72 4.78 -0.11
CA VAL A 170 5.32 5.71 -1.18
C VAL A 170 3.87 6.14 -1.02
N SER A 171 2.96 5.23 -0.66
CA SER A 171 1.55 5.58 -0.43
C SER A 171 1.38 6.58 0.71
N LEU A 172 2.12 6.39 1.81
CA LEU A 172 2.09 7.31 2.96
C LEU A 172 2.70 8.67 2.61
N VAL A 173 3.79 8.70 1.84
CA VAL A 173 4.39 9.94 1.34
C VAL A 173 3.40 10.71 0.46
N ILE A 174 2.70 10.02 -0.45
CA ILE A 174 1.65 10.64 -1.28
C ILE A 174 0.54 11.21 -0.40
N ALA A 175 0.08 10.47 0.61
CA ALA A 175 -0.96 10.93 1.52
C ALA A 175 -0.56 12.22 2.28
N VAL A 176 0.67 12.24 2.81
CA VAL A 176 1.22 13.41 3.51
C VAL A 176 1.42 14.60 2.56
N ALA A 177 1.96 14.36 1.36
CA ALA A 177 2.12 15.40 0.34
C ALA A 177 0.77 16.01 -0.05
N GLY A 178 -0.25 15.17 -0.26
CA GLY A 178 -1.61 15.61 -0.53
C GLY A 178 -2.23 16.39 0.64
N LEU A 179 -1.96 16.01 1.89
CA LEU A 179 -2.39 16.78 3.07
C LEU A 179 -1.74 18.17 3.10
N ILE A 180 -0.42 18.25 2.88
CA ILE A 180 0.31 19.53 2.85
C ILE A 180 -0.21 20.42 1.72
N PHE A 181 -0.39 19.85 0.54
CA PHE A 181 -0.97 20.55 -0.62
C PHE A 181 -2.40 21.03 -0.34
N GLY A 182 -3.26 20.15 0.18
CA GLY A 182 -4.63 20.49 0.53
C GLY A 182 -4.67 21.66 1.51
N LEU A 183 -3.86 21.62 2.56
CA LEU A 183 -3.81 22.69 3.56
C LEU A 183 -3.23 24.00 3.00
N SER A 184 -2.20 23.95 2.14
CA SER A 184 -1.57 25.14 1.56
C SER A 184 -2.48 25.89 0.60
N THR A 185 -3.42 25.19 -0.04
CA THR A 185 -4.39 25.81 -0.97
C THR A 185 -5.54 26.55 -0.27
N ILE A 186 -5.74 26.34 1.05
CA ILE A 186 -6.81 27.01 1.81
C ILE A 186 -6.57 28.52 1.83
N SER A 187 -7.42 29.23 1.10
CA SER A 187 -7.42 30.70 1.02
C SER A 187 -8.85 31.22 0.85
N ARG A 188 -9.07 32.52 1.10
CA ARG A 188 -10.42 33.14 1.06
C ARG A 188 -11.07 33.06 -0.33
N ARG A 189 -10.25 33.19 -1.39
CA ARG A 189 -10.67 33.15 -2.80
C ARG A 189 -10.95 31.74 -3.31
N MET A 190 -10.47 30.72 -2.59
CA MET A 190 -10.59 29.34 -3.02
C MET A 190 -12.05 28.89 -2.96
N ARG A 191 -12.58 28.42 -4.09
CA ARG A 191 -13.91 27.81 -4.19
C ARG A 191 -13.80 26.30 -3.94
N ALA A 192 -13.52 25.92 -2.69
CA ALA A 192 -13.32 24.52 -2.30
C ALA A 192 -14.51 23.62 -2.69
N ARG A 193 -15.74 24.13 -2.66
CA ARG A 193 -16.93 23.39 -3.12
C ARG A 193 -16.78 22.90 -4.56
N ASN A 194 -16.46 23.78 -5.50
CA ASN A 194 -16.34 23.43 -6.92
C ASN A 194 -15.24 22.39 -7.16
N ASN A 195 -14.16 22.46 -6.38
CA ASN A 195 -13.08 21.49 -6.49
C ASN A 195 -13.50 20.11 -5.98
N VAL A 196 -14.21 20.05 -4.85
CA VAL A 196 -14.74 18.79 -4.30
C VAL A 196 -15.76 18.16 -5.24
N GLU A 197 -16.64 18.94 -5.87
CA GLU A 197 -17.67 18.45 -6.79
C GLU A 197 -17.11 17.95 -8.14
N ARG A 198 -15.83 18.20 -8.44
CA ARG A 198 -15.18 17.79 -9.71
C ARG A 198 -14.34 16.53 -9.59
N ILE A 199 -14.06 16.08 -8.38
CA ILE A 199 -13.38 14.81 -8.09
C ILE A 199 -14.41 13.70 -8.15
#